data_AF-A0A0R0KPF9-F1
#
_entry.id   AF-A0A0R0KPF9-F1
#
_cell.length_a   1.000
_cell.length_b   1.000
_cell.length_c   1.000
_cell.angle_alpha   90.00
_cell.angle_beta   90.00
_cell.angle_gamma   90.00
#
_symmetry.space_group_name_H-M   'P 1'
#
loop_
_entity.id
_entity.type
_entity.pdbx_description
1 polymer ?
#
loop_
_entity_poly.entity_id
_entity_poly.type
_entity_poly.pdbx_seq_one_letter_code
_entity_poly.pdbx_strand_id
1 'polypeptide(L)'
;MISKPLSPARIQTNEAFGPVAPLLRFKTKEEAIRIANDTNAGLGSYALEYGLVGVNEGVISTEVAPFGGFKQSGLGREGSKYGMDEYLEPLIILVQLLSFEVCKTEFGYGLKNLEKRAYLCRIMCGGCFGSMGMG
;
A
#
# COMPACT_ATOMS: atom_id res chain seq x y z
N MET A 1 -2.15 4.45 -44.86
CA MET A 1 -2.15 5.66 -43.99
C MET A 1 -2.95 5.35 -42.73
N ILE A 2 -2.33 5.25 -41.55
CA ILE A 2 -3.07 5.05 -40.28
C ILE A 2 -3.65 6.40 -39.84
N SER A 3 -4.86 6.79 -40.23
CA SER A 3 -5.40 8.10 -39.85
C SER A 3 -5.47 8.27 -38.32
N LYS A 4 -5.17 9.47 -37.82
CA LYS A 4 -5.37 9.81 -36.41
C LYS A 4 -6.89 9.84 -36.16
N PRO A 5 -7.46 9.07 -35.22
CA PRO A 5 -8.87 9.20 -34.91
C PRO A 5 -9.15 10.61 -34.38
N LEU A 6 -10.17 11.27 -34.93
CA LEU A 6 -10.58 12.64 -34.62
C LEU A 6 -11.40 12.74 -33.31
N SER A 7 -11.78 11.60 -32.73
CA SER A 7 -12.47 11.46 -31.45
C SER A 7 -11.98 10.19 -30.75
N PRO A 8 -12.03 10.11 -29.40
CA PRO A 8 -11.68 8.87 -28.71
C PRO A 8 -12.61 7.76 -29.19
N ALA A 9 -12.05 6.78 -29.91
CA ALA A 9 -12.80 5.59 -30.29
C ALA A 9 -13.09 4.77 -29.04
N ARG A 10 -14.23 4.07 -28.98
CA ARG A 10 -14.63 3.26 -27.80
C ARG A 10 -13.54 2.28 -27.34
N ILE A 11 -12.71 1.81 -28.26
CA ILE A 11 -11.57 0.91 -27.99
C ILE A 11 -10.46 1.55 -27.13
N GLN A 12 -10.39 2.89 -27.08
CA GLN A 12 -9.41 3.60 -26.25
C GLN A 12 -9.80 3.60 -24.76
N THR A 13 -11.10 3.56 -24.48
CA THR A 13 -11.64 3.60 -23.11
C THR A 13 -12.12 2.25 -22.61
N ASN A 14 -12.48 1.35 -23.53
CA ASN A 14 -13.06 0.05 -23.21
C ASN A 14 -12.14 -1.07 -23.67
N GLU A 15 -11.93 -2.04 -22.79
CA GLU A 15 -11.19 -3.25 -23.08
C GLU A 15 -11.96 -4.13 -24.09
N ALA A 16 -11.32 -4.50 -25.19
CA ALA A 16 -11.95 -5.27 -26.26
C ALA A 16 -12.18 -6.75 -25.92
N PHE A 17 -11.37 -7.33 -25.01
CA PHE A 17 -11.35 -8.76 -24.70
C PHE A 17 -11.34 -9.67 -25.94
N GLY A 18 -10.64 -9.24 -26.99
CA GLY A 18 -10.55 -9.93 -28.27
C GLY A 18 -9.25 -9.59 -29.00
N PRO A 19 -8.95 -10.28 -30.11
CA PRO A 19 -7.68 -10.13 -30.84
C PRO A 19 -7.67 -8.85 -31.70
N VAL A 20 -7.79 -7.68 -31.05
CA VAL A 20 -7.80 -6.36 -31.67
C VAL A 20 -6.59 -5.56 -31.18
N ALA A 21 -5.75 -5.08 -32.10
CA ALA A 21 -4.56 -4.29 -31.79
C ALA A 21 -4.74 -2.81 -32.24
N PRO A 22 -5.23 -1.91 -31.37
CA PRO A 22 -5.34 -0.50 -31.70
C PRO A 22 -3.96 0.16 -31.78
N LEU A 23 -3.68 0.86 -32.89
CA LEU A 23 -2.45 1.62 -33.07
C LEU A 23 -2.74 3.12 -32.87
N LEU A 24 -2.19 3.69 -31.80
CA LEU A 24 -2.28 5.12 -31.49
C LEU A 24 -0.98 5.83 -31.86
N ARG A 25 -1.10 6.97 -32.54
CA ARG A 25 0.06 7.80 -32.89
C ARG A 25 0.30 8.84 -31.80
N PHE A 26 1.56 8.99 -31.38
CA PHE A 26 2.06 10.05 -30.51
C PHE A 26 3.30 10.70 -31.14
N LYS A 27 3.64 11.93 -30.75
CA LYS A 27 4.82 12.66 -31.22
C LYS A 27 5.92 12.75 -30.18
N THR A 28 5.57 12.86 -28.90
CA THR A 28 6.53 12.98 -27.80
C THR A 28 6.31 11.89 -26.76
N LYS A 29 7.35 11.65 -25.95
CA LYS A 29 7.27 10.70 -24.83
C LYS A 29 6.20 11.13 -23.82
N GLU A 30 6.09 12.42 -23.55
CA GLU A 30 5.12 13.01 -22.61
C GLU A 30 3.69 12.85 -23.13
N GLU A 31 3.48 13.00 -24.44
CA GLU A 31 2.20 12.71 -25.07
C GLU A 31 1.84 11.22 -24.94
N ALA A 32 2.81 10.31 -25.15
CA ALA A 32 2.58 8.88 -25.01
C ALA A 32 2.19 8.49 -23.57
N ILE A 33 2.91 9.01 -22.57
CA ILE A 33 2.62 8.77 -21.14
C ILE A 33 1.24 9.33 -20.78
N ARG A 34 0.91 10.54 -21.23
CA ARG A 34 -0.40 11.15 -20.98
C ARG A 34 -1.53 10.31 -21.58
N ILE A 35 -1.39 9.86 -22.84
CA ILE A 35 -2.38 8.99 -23.50
C ILE A 35 -2.51 7.67 -22.75
N ALA A 36 -1.40 7.07 -22.33
CA ALA A 36 -1.43 5.82 -21.58
C ALA A 36 -2.15 5.97 -20.23
N ASN A 37 -1.93 7.07 -19.51
CA ASN A 37 -2.53 7.28 -18.19
C ASN A 37 -3.99 7.78 -18.25
N ASP A 38 -4.49 8.21 -19.43
CA ASP A 38 -5.85 8.71 -19.66
C ASP A 38 -6.90 7.58 -19.74
N THR A 39 -6.94 6.76 -18.69
CA THR A 39 -7.91 5.68 -18.50
C THR A 39 -8.15 5.44 -17.02
N ASN A 40 -9.34 4.94 -16.69
CA ASN A 40 -9.69 4.48 -15.34
C ASN A 40 -9.09 3.11 -15.00
N ALA A 41 -8.55 2.40 -16.00
CA ALA A 41 -7.84 1.13 -15.82
C ALA A 41 -6.36 1.35 -15.48
N GLY A 42 -5.77 0.42 -14.75
CA GLY A 42 -4.41 0.52 -14.22
C GLY A 42 -3.77 -0.84 -13.91
N LEU A 43 -4.07 -1.90 -14.69
CA LEU A 43 -3.57 -3.25 -14.44
C LEU A 43 -2.14 -3.46 -14.95
N GLY A 44 -1.94 -3.54 -16.27
CA GLY A 44 -0.63 -3.72 -16.90
C GLY A 44 -0.36 -2.65 -17.96
N SER A 45 0.85 -2.12 -17.98
CA SER A 45 1.30 -1.19 -19.02
C SER A 45 2.82 -1.20 -19.19
N TYR A 46 3.29 -0.49 -20.20
CA TYR A 46 4.67 -0.06 -20.32
C TYR A 46 4.86 1.40 -19.80
N ALA A 47 3.82 1.96 -19.16
CA ALA A 47 3.76 3.30 -18.57
C ALA A 47 3.67 3.23 -17.03
N LEU A 48 3.83 4.37 -16.35
CA LEU A 48 4.18 4.42 -14.92
C LEU A 48 3.01 4.35 -13.92
N GLU A 49 1.74 4.54 -14.32
CA GLU A 49 0.58 4.52 -13.40
C GLU A 49 -0.21 3.19 -13.44
N TYR A 50 0.52 2.08 -13.42
CA TYR A 50 -0.03 0.74 -13.55
C TYR A 50 0.53 -0.19 -12.49
N GLY A 51 -0.25 -1.23 -12.16
CA GLY A 51 0.11 -2.15 -11.09
C GLY A 51 1.23 -3.10 -11.48
N LEU A 52 1.38 -3.33 -12.79
CA LEU A 52 2.44 -4.08 -13.42
C LEU A 52 3.04 -3.25 -14.55
N VAL A 53 4.35 -3.06 -14.52
CA VAL A 53 5.09 -2.33 -15.56
C VAL A 53 6.13 -3.25 -16.20
N GLY A 54 5.96 -3.52 -17.49
CA GLY A 54 6.92 -4.28 -18.28
C GLY A 54 7.95 -3.39 -18.94
N VAL A 55 9.19 -3.86 -19.03
CA VAL A 55 10.25 -3.21 -19.79
C VAL A 55 10.81 -4.26 -20.75
N ASN A 56 10.61 -4.04 -22.06
CA ASN A 56 11.03 -4.96 -23.13
C ASN A 56 10.45 -6.39 -23.04
N GLU A 57 9.37 -6.59 -22.30
CA GLU A 57 8.72 -7.88 -22.10
C GLU A 57 7.20 -7.73 -22.13
N GLY A 58 6.52 -8.64 -22.83
CA GLY A 58 5.05 -8.64 -22.99
C GLY A 58 4.31 -9.44 -21.94
N VAL A 59 4.97 -10.40 -21.31
CA VAL A 59 4.38 -11.23 -20.26
C VAL A 59 5.18 -11.05 -18.97
N ILE A 60 4.62 -10.27 -18.06
CA ILE A 60 5.28 -9.87 -16.81
C ILE A 60 4.69 -10.53 -15.56
N SER A 61 3.78 -11.49 -15.75
CA SER A 61 3.14 -12.21 -14.65
C SER A 61 4.08 -13.29 -14.14
N THR A 62 4.46 -13.20 -12.86
CA THR A 62 5.26 -14.20 -12.16
C THR A 62 4.71 -14.37 -10.74
N GLU A 63 4.85 -15.56 -10.17
CA GLU A 63 4.40 -15.88 -8.81
C GLU A 63 5.22 -15.17 -7.72
N VAL A 64 6.44 -14.76 -8.04
CA VAL A 64 7.36 -14.10 -7.10
C VAL A 64 7.17 -12.58 -7.02
N ALA A 65 6.54 -11.98 -8.03
CA ALA A 65 6.26 -10.55 -8.10
C ALA A 65 4.80 -10.24 -7.68
N PRO A 66 4.53 -9.08 -7.07
CA PRO A 66 3.18 -8.73 -6.68
C PRO A 66 2.33 -8.43 -7.92
N PHE A 67 1.27 -9.20 -8.11
CA PHE A 67 0.24 -8.96 -9.09
C PHE A 67 -0.87 -8.08 -8.51
N GLY A 68 -1.43 -7.17 -9.29
CA GLY A 68 -2.51 -6.30 -8.83
C GLY A 68 -2.56 -5.02 -9.66
N GLY A 69 -3.65 -4.27 -9.55
CA GLY A 69 -3.87 -3.05 -10.31
C GLY A 69 -3.82 -1.79 -9.46
N PHE A 70 -3.82 -0.65 -10.14
CA PHE A 70 -4.21 0.64 -9.58
C PHE A 70 -5.58 1.07 -10.15
N LYS A 71 -6.13 2.16 -9.62
CA LYS A 71 -7.39 2.77 -10.07
C LYS A 71 -8.56 1.79 -9.92
N GLN A 72 -9.40 1.65 -10.94
CA GLN A 72 -10.55 0.74 -10.92
C GLN A 72 -10.18 -0.71 -11.25
N SER A 73 -8.90 -1.02 -11.45
CA SER A 73 -8.44 -2.39 -11.73
C SER A 73 -8.35 -3.29 -10.49
N GLY A 74 -8.51 -2.75 -9.29
CA GLY A 74 -8.58 -3.54 -8.07
C GLY A 74 -7.86 -2.90 -6.89
N LEU A 75 -7.99 -3.54 -5.73
CA LEU A 75 -7.27 -3.24 -4.50
C LEU A 75 -6.53 -4.50 -4.04
N GLY A 76 -5.47 -4.30 -3.26
CA GLY A 76 -4.62 -5.38 -2.75
C GLY A 76 -3.61 -5.90 -3.77
N ARG A 77 -2.85 -6.93 -3.36
CA ARG A 77 -1.84 -7.60 -4.20
C ARG A 77 -1.93 -9.12 -4.04
N GLU A 78 -1.72 -9.82 -5.15
CA GLU A 78 -1.63 -11.28 -5.21
C GLU A 78 -0.19 -11.72 -5.51
N GLY A 79 0.18 -12.92 -5.06
CA GLY A 79 1.53 -13.45 -5.26
C GLY A 79 2.61 -12.67 -4.48
N SER A 80 3.87 -12.99 -4.74
CA SER A 80 5.01 -12.50 -3.97
C SER A 80 4.88 -12.79 -2.46
N LYS A 81 5.76 -12.16 -1.67
CA LYS A 81 5.67 -12.14 -0.22
C LYS A 81 4.46 -11.34 0.29
N TYR A 82 3.90 -10.45 -0.52
CA TYR A 82 2.79 -9.57 -0.13
C TYR A 82 1.43 -10.24 -0.24
N GLY A 83 1.28 -11.26 -1.09
CA GLY A 83 -0.01 -11.90 -1.33
C GLY A 83 -0.60 -12.60 -0.11
N MET A 84 0.23 -13.03 0.85
CA MET A 84 -0.27 -13.63 2.10
C MET A 84 -0.82 -12.57 3.07
N ASP A 85 -0.33 -11.33 3.03
CA ASP A 85 -0.75 -10.28 3.97
C ASP A 85 -2.25 -9.96 3.83
N GLU A 86 -2.83 -10.13 2.64
CA GLU A 86 -4.28 -9.95 2.38
C GLU A 86 -5.16 -11.01 3.06
N TYR A 87 -4.57 -12.14 3.51
CA TYR A 87 -5.27 -13.24 4.18
C TYR A 87 -4.91 -13.36 5.67
N LEU A 88 -4.04 -12.46 6.17
CA LEU A 88 -3.60 -12.44 7.56
C LEU A 88 -4.21 -11.23 8.28
N GLU A 89 -4.73 -11.44 9.48
CA GLU A 89 -5.16 -10.35 10.36
C GLU A 89 -4.03 -10.03 11.35
N PRO A 90 -3.48 -8.79 11.36
CA PRO A 90 -2.44 -8.43 12.31
C PRO A 90 -3.01 -8.40 13.74
N LEU A 91 -2.48 -9.27 14.60
CA LEU A 91 -2.79 -9.27 16.03
C LEU A 91 -1.71 -8.52 16.81
N ILE A 92 -2.10 -7.45 17.51
CA ILE A 92 -1.23 -6.77 18.47
C ILE A 92 -1.35 -7.42 19.86
N ILE A 93 -0.22 -7.87 20.42
CA ILE A 93 -0.15 -8.38 21.79
C ILE A 93 0.77 -7.48 22.61
N LEU A 94 0.20 -6.84 23.64
CA LEU A 94 0.96 -6.07 24.62
C LEU A 94 1.29 -6.97 25.82
N VAL A 95 2.58 -7.22 26.04
CA VAL A 95 3.06 -8.02 27.17
C VAL A 95 3.62 -7.09 28.25
N GLN A 96 2.97 -7.09 29.41
CA GLN A 96 3.47 -6.40 30.60
C GLN A 96 4.54 -7.27 31.28
N LEU A 97 5.81 -6.84 31.19
CA LEU A 97 6.96 -7.59 31.73
C LEU A 97 7.12 -7.47 33.25
N LEU A 98 6.46 -6.49 33.87
CA LEU A 98 6.62 -6.17 35.29
C LEU A 98 5.25 -6.04 35.95
N SER A 99 5.05 -6.77 37.05
CA SER A 99 3.90 -6.53 37.90
C SER A 99 3.93 -5.08 38.40
N PHE A 100 2.75 -4.50 38.63
CA PHE A 100 2.62 -3.15 39.15
C PHE A 100 3.43 -2.92 40.43
N GLU A 101 3.58 -3.96 41.25
CA GLU A 101 4.42 -3.96 42.44
C GLU A 101 5.89 -3.78 42.12
N VAL A 102 6.46 -4.47 41.12
CA VAL A 102 7.87 -4.30 40.78
C VAL A 102 8.16 -2.91 40.18
N CYS A 103 7.26 -2.31 39.37
CA CYS A 103 7.47 -0.91 38.94
C CYS A 103 7.47 0.04 40.15
N LYS A 104 6.69 -0.25 41.21
CA LYS A 104 6.73 0.53 42.46
C LYS A 104 8.04 0.34 43.23
N THR A 105 8.54 -0.89 43.37
CA THR A 105 9.75 -1.17 44.17
C THR A 105 11.03 -0.76 43.46
N GLU A 106 11.19 -1.09 42.18
CA GLU A 106 12.45 -0.85 41.45
C GLU A 106 12.59 0.58 40.94
N PHE A 107 11.49 1.22 40.52
CA PHE A 107 11.57 2.58 40.00
C PHE A 107 11.39 3.66 41.04
N GLY A 108 11.00 3.29 42.27
CA GLY A 108 11.03 4.12 43.49
C GLY A 108 10.28 5.44 43.35
N TYR A 109 9.26 5.66 44.17
CA TYR A 109 8.70 7.00 44.41
C TYR A 109 9.80 7.93 44.97
N GLY A 110 10.61 8.48 44.07
CA GLY A 110 11.80 9.29 44.30
C GLY A 110 11.91 10.28 43.15
N LEU A 111 10.85 11.08 43.02
CA LEU A 111 10.60 12.04 41.96
C LEU A 111 11.64 13.18 42.00
N LYS A 112 12.75 13.04 41.27
CA LYS A 112 13.62 14.18 40.92
C LYS A 112 13.90 14.33 39.41
N ASN A 113 13.56 13.34 38.58
CA ASN A 113 13.72 13.39 37.11
C ASN A 113 12.51 12.75 36.41
N LEU A 114 11.36 13.41 36.54
CA LEU A 114 10.02 12.89 36.25
C LEU A 114 9.76 12.55 34.78
N GLU A 115 10.23 13.35 33.81
CA GLU A 115 9.70 13.25 32.44
C GLU A 115 10.16 12.01 31.68
N LYS A 116 11.44 11.62 31.77
CA LYS A 116 11.99 10.50 30.98
C LYS A 116 11.64 9.11 31.57
N ARG A 117 11.53 9.00 32.90
CA ARG A 117 11.16 7.73 33.56
C ARG A 117 9.65 7.50 33.61
N ALA A 118 8.85 8.56 33.67
CA ALA A 118 7.39 8.44 33.59
C ALA A 118 6.94 7.86 32.25
N TYR A 119 7.62 8.20 31.13
CA TYR A 119 7.31 7.62 29.83
C TYR A 119 7.52 6.10 29.78
N LEU A 120 8.59 5.59 30.40
CA LEU A 120 8.89 4.15 30.40
C LEU A 120 7.89 3.36 31.25
N CYS A 121 7.54 3.82 32.47
CA CYS A 121 6.52 3.13 33.27
C CYS A 121 5.09 3.36 32.71
N ARG A 122 4.81 4.45 31.97
CA ARG A 122 3.52 4.63 31.25
C ARG A 122 3.31 3.62 30.13
N ILE A 123 4.36 3.29 29.37
CA ILE A 123 4.28 2.27 28.32
C ILE A 123 4.11 0.88 28.93
N MET A 124 4.73 0.61 30.09
CA MET A 124 4.70 -0.72 30.71
C MET A 124 3.51 -0.98 31.65
N CYS A 125 2.90 0.05 32.23
CA CYS A 125 1.71 -0.07 33.08
C CYS A 125 0.49 0.54 32.39
N GLY A 126 -0.13 -0.20 31.48
CA GLY A 126 -1.40 0.18 30.83
C GLY A 126 -2.55 0.47 31.82
N GLY A 127 -2.40 0.11 33.10
CA GLY A 127 -3.38 0.36 34.17
C GLY A 127 -3.21 1.65 34.98
N CYS A 128 -2.15 2.45 34.80
CA CYS A 128 -1.92 3.63 35.65
C CYS A 128 -2.89 4.80 35.42
N PHE A 129 -3.62 4.84 34.30
CA PHE A 129 -4.53 5.95 33.99
C PHE A 129 -5.82 5.91 34.84
N GLY A 130 -6.22 4.75 35.36
CA GLY A 130 -7.48 4.60 36.09
C GLY A 130 -7.44 5.00 37.57
N SER A 131 -6.27 5.06 38.20
CA SER A 131 -6.14 5.27 39.66
C SER A 131 -5.58 6.63 40.08
N MET A 132 -5.16 7.48 39.13
CA MET A 132 -4.69 8.84 39.42
C MET A 132 -5.81 9.91 39.36
N GLY A 133 -7.07 9.50 39.21
CA GLY A 133 -8.23 10.38 39.11
C GLY A 133 -9.17 10.42 40.32
N MET A 134 -8.83 9.76 41.43
CA MET A 134 -9.65 9.75 42.66
C MET A 134 -8.73 9.80 43.88
N GLY A 135 -8.41 11.01 44.36
CA GLY A 135 -7.57 11.24 45.54
C GLY A 135 -7.02 12.65 45.57
#